data_AF-A0A7C7WJ43-F1
#
_entry.id   AF-A0A7C7WJ43-F1
#
_cell.length_a   1.000
_cell.length_b   1.000
_cell.length_c   1.000
_cell.angle_alpha   90.00
_cell.angle_beta   90.00
_cell.angle_gamma   90.00
#
_symmetry.space_group_name_H-M   'P 1'
#
loop_
_entity.id
_entity.type
_entity.pdbx_description
1 polymer ?
#
loop_
_entity_poly.entity_id
_entity_poly.type
_entity_poly.pdbx_seq_one_letter_code
_entity_poly.pdbx_strand_id
1 'polypeptide(L)'
;MGYRQCLVLLLVATLGAAGYWAVTATPLVATLGYVRGVGPPPYALAFDLAGLPPRVLPAWGETSVPVTITNTGTRAWSAERIHVSYHWLWLFPRGWPMWSRWTQSYHEGTRTVLGGDVQPGTRVAVDGRLVAPRWPGLYWLQWDMVEEGVTWFAQVAPRQPRRLVIVMPTLAGVVTPLPLLVALAALGALLRTRPSPRRPSPFAAMGDVGWCAAVLAAKPLLLVRDAHMEPTVVAYGLLVVVAIVPPLLCAAVFPRRVRAWALWLLGSIGTLVILGDELYYRFFGNFLSAAALLEVQQIGPTWNSIRSLFTPDLLWLVVDVPVALGLAIVLTRQPSADAPGQPGRLRAATAAVVVGTAGAMLAVPGLRSDLLGGRSMMEELSPFGYHVLNAWTVTRWVVARPVITNEQKTEVHTWFVDRAPQRAGTGPSFGVAADKNLIVVQVEALQDFAVDYRVNDVAVMPHLARWSERGLR
;
A
#
# COMPACT_ATOMS: atom_id res chain seq x y z
N MET A 1 26.23 -19.46 -36.23
CA MET A 1 25.12 -19.16 -35.29
C MET A 1 24.18 -18.20 -35.97
N GLY A 2 23.00 -18.66 -36.37
CA GLY A 2 22.06 -17.88 -37.18
C GLY A 2 21.29 -16.85 -36.33
N TYR A 3 21.29 -15.61 -36.77
CA TYR A 3 20.47 -14.53 -36.20
C TYR A 3 19.09 -14.58 -36.84
N ARG A 4 18.04 -14.83 -36.05
CA ARG A 4 16.65 -14.57 -36.47
C ARG A 4 16.26 -13.19 -35.97
N GLN A 5 16.07 -12.25 -36.90
CA GLN A 5 15.36 -11.00 -36.63
C GLN A 5 13.87 -11.29 -36.60
N CYS A 6 13.20 -11.01 -35.48
CA CYS A 6 11.74 -10.93 -35.42
C CYS A 6 11.35 -9.45 -35.49
N LEU A 7 10.85 -9.02 -36.64
CA LEU A 7 10.18 -7.72 -36.79
C LEU A 7 8.74 -7.87 -36.26
N VAL A 8 8.42 -7.23 -35.15
CA VAL A 8 7.03 -7.17 -34.65
C VAL A 8 6.44 -5.83 -35.07
N LEU A 9 5.57 -5.84 -36.09
CA LEU A 9 4.76 -4.69 -36.50
C LEU A 9 3.49 -4.67 -35.63
N LEU A 10 3.35 -3.65 -34.79
CA LEU A 10 2.16 -3.44 -33.97
C LEU A 10 1.28 -2.38 -34.64
N LEU A 11 0.19 -2.84 -35.29
CA LEU A 11 -0.83 -1.97 -35.87
C LEU A 11 -1.80 -1.56 -34.75
N VAL A 12 -1.77 -0.28 -34.37
CA VAL A 12 -2.76 0.30 -33.45
C VAL A 12 -3.86 0.95 -34.28
N ALA A 13 -5.06 0.40 -34.22
CA ALA A 13 -6.26 1.02 -34.78
C ALA A 13 -6.98 1.80 -33.67
N THR A 14 -7.02 3.12 -33.77
CA THR A 14 -7.81 3.97 -32.85
C THR A 14 -9.17 4.31 -33.46
N LEU A 15 -10.25 4.07 -32.71
CA LEU A 15 -11.61 4.48 -33.06
C LEU A 15 -11.80 5.97 -32.78
N GLY A 16 -11.89 6.78 -33.83
CA GLY A 16 -12.31 8.19 -33.75
C GLY A 16 -13.83 8.32 -33.81
N ALA A 17 -14.39 9.26 -33.04
CA ALA A 17 -15.83 9.48 -32.83
C ALA A 17 -16.64 9.99 -34.06
N ALA A 18 -16.15 9.80 -35.29
CA ALA A 18 -16.81 10.29 -36.51
C ALA A 18 -16.76 9.31 -37.71
N GLY A 19 -16.54 8.01 -37.49
CA GLY A 19 -16.87 6.99 -38.51
C GLY A 19 -15.97 6.88 -39.75
N TYR A 20 -14.76 7.44 -39.75
CA TYR A 20 -13.77 7.23 -40.81
C TYR A 20 -12.55 6.44 -40.30
N TRP A 21 -12.17 5.38 -41.01
CA TRP A 21 -10.98 4.58 -40.73
C TRP A 21 -9.73 5.31 -41.23
N ALA A 22 -8.93 5.86 -40.33
CA ALA A 22 -7.58 6.32 -40.64
C ALA A 22 -6.56 5.36 -40.01
N VAL A 23 -5.88 4.57 -40.85
CA VAL A 23 -4.74 3.74 -40.43
C VAL A 23 -3.49 4.63 -40.47
N THR A 24 -3.03 5.09 -39.31
CA THR A 24 -1.75 5.79 -39.20
C THR A 24 -0.68 4.81 -38.75
N ALA A 25 0.23 4.47 -39.66
CA ALA A 25 1.42 3.69 -39.33
C ALA A 25 2.46 4.65 -38.73
N THR A 26 2.59 4.66 -37.41
CA THR A 26 3.64 5.44 -36.72
C THR A 26 4.84 4.51 -36.51
N PRO A 27 6.02 4.77 -37.11
CA PRO A 27 7.19 3.96 -36.85
C PRO A 27 7.70 4.26 -35.43
N LEU A 28 7.38 3.36 -34.49
CA LEU A 28 7.95 3.40 -33.15
C LEU A 28 9.35 2.79 -33.25
N VAL A 29 10.36 3.63 -33.37
CA VAL A 29 11.77 3.19 -33.22
C VAL A 29 11.96 2.87 -31.74
N ALA A 30 11.67 1.61 -31.37
CA ALA A 30 12.12 1.08 -30.11
C ALA A 30 13.65 0.99 -30.20
N THR A 31 14.36 1.85 -29.48
CA THR A 31 15.75 1.61 -29.11
C THR A 31 15.76 0.36 -28.24
N LEU A 32 15.86 -0.81 -28.87
CA LEU A 32 16.27 -2.04 -28.21
C LEU A 32 17.69 -1.79 -27.72
N GLY A 33 17.80 -1.41 -26.44
CA GLY A 33 19.05 -1.51 -25.72
C GLY A 33 19.53 -2.96 -25.86
N TYR A 34 20.59 -3.16 -26.64
CA TYR A 34 21.29 -4.43 -26.70
C TYR A 34 21.91 -4.68 -25.34
N VAL A 35 21.22 -5.40 -24.47
CA VAL A 35 21.89 -6.12 -23.38
C VAL A 35 22.68 -7.22 -24.08
N ARG A 36 23.95 -6.96 -24.38
CA ARG A 36 24.91 -8.05 -24.60
C ARG A 36 24.78 -8.92 -23.35
N GLY A 37 24.31 -10.15 -23.51
CA GLY A 37 24.48 -11.15 -22.46
C GLY A 37 25.96 -11.19 -22.15
N VAL A 38 26.33 -10.75 -20.94
CA VAL A 38 27.69 -10.91 -20.45
C VAL A 38 27.95 -12.41 -20.50
N GLY A 39 28.95 -12.82 -21.27
CA GLY A 39 29.36 -14.23 -21.29
C GLY A 39 29.67 -14.69 -19.85
N PRO A 40 29.64 -16.01 -19.57
CA PRO A 40 30.01 -16.48 -18.24
C PRO A 40 31.36 -15.87 -17.85
N PRO A 41 31.53 -15.44 -16.59
CA PRO A 41 32.79 -14.88 -16.13
C PRO A 41 33.92 -15.89 -16.41
N PRO A 42 35.14 -15.43 -16.71
CA PRO A 42 36.26 -16.32 -17.05
C PRO A 42 36.81 -17.12 -15.84
N TYR A 43 36.09 -17.13 -14.73
CA TYR A 43 36.48 -17.75 -13.46
C TYR A 43 35.30 -18.54 -12.86
N ALA A 44 35.63 -19.63 -12.15
CA ALA A 44 34.63 -20.46 -11.49
C ALA A 44 34.12 -19.75 -10.22
N LEU A 45 32.81 -19.53 -10.17
CA LEU A 45 32.10 -19.10 -8.98
C LEU A 45 31.42 -20.34 -8.40
N ALA A 46 31.78 -20.76 -7.19
CA ALA A 46 31.22 -21.95 -6.55
C ALA A 46 31.07 -21.71 -5.06
N PHE A 47 29.94 -22.14 -4.51
CA PHE A 47 29.65 -22.00 -3.09
C PHE A 47 28.90 -23.22 -2.58
N ASP A 48 29.02 -23.45 -1.28
CA ASP A 48 28.16 -24.35 -0.53
C ASP A 48 27.37 -23.54 0.50
N LEU A 49 26.11 -23.91 0.73
CA LEU A 49 25.22 -23.20 1.63
C LEU A 49 24.52 -24.19 2.57
N ALA A 50 24.77 -24.00 3.86
CA ALA A 50 24.12 -24.72 4.94
C ALA A 50 23.11 -23.80 5.66
N GLY A 51 21.84 -24.19 5.67
CA GLY A 51 20.78 -23.45 6.35
C GLY A 51 19.44 -24.14 6.17
N LEU A 52 18.58 -24.06 7.18
CA LEU A 52 17.25 -24.66 7.13
C LEU A 52 16.21 -23.56 6.95
N PRO A 53 15.78 -23.25 5.70
CA PRO A 53 14.74 -22.26 5.52
C PRO A 53 13.41 -22.73 6.14
N PRO A 54 12.53 -21.78 6.49
CA PRO A 54 11.22 -22.08 7.04
C PRO A 54 10.40 -22.93 6.06
N ARG A 55 9.55 -23.81 6.62
CA ARG A 55 8.64 -24.64 5.82
C ARG A 55 7.32 -23.93 5.49
N VAL A 56 6.96 -22.97 6.33
CA VAL A 56 5.70 -22.23 6.23
C VAL A 56 5.99 -20.77 6.49
N LEU A 57 5.46 -19.89 5.64
CA LEU A 57 5.52 -18.45 5.81
C LEU A 57 4.16 -17.84 5.48
N PRO A 58 3.71 -16.78 6.18
CA PRO A 58 2.60 -15.99 5.70
C PRO A 58 3.00 -15.26 4.40
N ALA A 59 2.05 -15.07 3.48
CA ALA A 59 2.25 -14.21 2.31
C ALA A 59 2.68 -12.81 2.75
N TRP A 60 3.63 -12.21 2.04
CA TRP A 60 4.32 -10.97 2.43
C TRP A 60 5.15 -11.02 3.72
N GLY A 61 5.23 -12.19 4.38
CA GLY A 61 6.00 -12.35 5.60
C GLY A 61 7.49 -12.17 5.35
N GLU A 62 8.14 -11.41 6.22
CA GLU A 62 9.58 -11.27 6.27
C GLU A 62 10.14 -12.07 7.44
N THR A 63 11.22 -12.81 7.21
CA THR A 63 11.95 -13.52 8.26
C THR A 63 13.44 -13.48 8.00
N SER A 64 14.22 -13.52 9.08
CA SER A 64 15.64 -13.83 8.99
C SER A 64 15.84 -15.35 8.96
N VAL A 65 16.74 -15.83 8.12
CA VAL A 65 17.15 -17.24 8.04
C VAL A 65 18.67 -17.31 8.22
N PRO A 66 19.17 -17.92 9.31
CA PRO A 66 20.60 -18.10 9.48
C PRO A 66 21.12 -19.06 8.41
N VAL A 67 22.05 -18.59 7.59
CA VAL A 67 22.71 -19.37 6.54
C VAL A 67 24.22 -19.26 6.70
N THR A 68 24.90 -20.41 6.62
CA THR A 68 26.35 -20.50 6.59
C THR A 68 26.80 -20.79 5.17
N ILE A 69 27.66 -19.95 4.65
CA ILE A 69 28.11 -20.01 3.26
C ILE A 69 29.60 -20.29 3.25
N THR A 70 30.02 -21.21 2.41
CA THR A 70 31.42 -21.56 2.20
C THR A 70 31.85 -21.15 0.79
N ASN A 71 32.95 -20.42 0.68
CA ASN A 71 33.59 -20.15 -0.61
C ASN A 71 34.36 -21.38 -1.06
N THR A 72 33.79 -22.14 -2.00
CA THR A 72 34.43 -23.33 -2.59
C THR A 72 35.11 -23.02 -3.92
N GLY A 73 35.10 -21.74 -4.34
CA GLY A 73 35.81 -21.26 -5.50
C GLY A 73 37.30 -21.00 -5.22
N THR A 74 37.97 -20.42 -6.21
CA THR A 74 39.43 -20.15 -6.17
C THR A 74 39.77 -18.68 -5.92
N ARG A 75 38.77 -17.80 -5.85
CA ARG A 75 38.93 -16.34 -5.70
C ARG A 75 38.25 -15.83 -4.44
N ALA A 76 38.85 -14.83 -3.80
CA ALA A 76 38.21 -14.07 -2.73
C ALA A 76 36.96 -13.33 -3.24
N TRP A 77 35.88 -13.39 -2.47
CA TRP A 77 34.66 -12.63 -2.74
C TRP A 77 34.71 -11.28 -2.06
N SER A 78 34.37 -10.23 -2.80
CA SER A 78 34.22 -8.88 -2.25
C SER A 78 32.80 -8.72 -1.69
N ALA A 79 32.69 -8.32 -0.43
CA ALA A 79 31.40 -8.11 0.23
C ALA A 79 30.58 -6.95 -0.36
N GLU A 80 31.21 -6.04 -1.10
CA GLU A 80 30.53 -4.92 -1.76
C GLU A 80 29.82 -5.34 -3.05
N ARG A 81 30.30 -6.40 -3.70
CA ARG A 81 29.78 -6.85 -5.01
C ARG A 81 28.96 -8.12 -4.90
N ILE A 82 29.35 -9.02 -3.99
CA ILE A 82 28.75 -10.35 -3.88
C ILE A 82 27.79 -10.38 -2.72
N HIS A 83 26.56 -10.78 -3.01
CA HIS A 83 25.47 -10.83 -2.06
C HIS A 83 24.80 -12.20 -2.07
N VAL A 84 24.21 -12.54 -0.93
CA VAL A 84 23.38 -13.73 -0.77
C VAL A 84 21.95 -13.35 -1.08
N SER A 85 21.28 -14.18 -1.86
CA SER A 85 19.90 -13.95 -2.24
C SER A 85 19.21 -15.28 -2.51
N TYR A 86 18.03 -15.25 -3.11
CA TYR A 86 17.24 -16.45 -3.34
C TYR A 86 16.31 -16.28 -4.54
N HIS A 87 15.81 -17.39 -5.04
CA HIS A 87 14.81 -17.46 -6.09
C HIS A 87 13.57 -18.16 -5.57
N TRP A 88 12.42 -17.53 -5.77
CA TRP A 88 11.13 -18.20 -5.63
C TRP A 88 10.73 -18.81 -6.97
N LEU A 89 10.40 -20.10 -6.97
CA LEU A 89 9.85 -20.80 -8.15
C LEU A 89 8.47 -21.35 -7.80
N TRP A 90 7.46 -21.04 -8.60
CA TRP A 90 6.07 -21.38 -8.32
C TRP A 90 5.72 -22.82 -8.76
N LEU A 91 4.91 -23.54 -8.00
CA LEU A 91 4.63 -24.98 -8.20
C LEU A 91 3.39 -25.33 -9.06
N PHE A 92 2.58 -24.38 -9.54
CA PHE A 92 1.33 -24.72 -10.25
C PHE A 92 1.55 -25.43 -11.61
N PRO A 93 0.64 -26.33 -12.03
CA PRO A 93 0.81 -27.17 -13.21
C PRO A 93 0.66 -26.40 -14.53
N ARG A 94 1.30 -26.93 -15.57
CA ARG A 94 1.23 -26.49 -16.97
C ARG A 94 -0.22 -26.27 -17.41
N GLY A 95 -0.61 -25.01 -17.64
CA GLY A 95 -1.97 -24.68 -18.13
C GLY A 95 -2.13 -23.29 -18.74
N TRP A 96 -1.32 -22.31 -18.33
CA TRP A 96 -1.24 -21.01 -19.02
C TRP A 96 0.14 -20.84 -19.68
N PRO A 97 0.23 -20.72 -21.02
CA PRO A 97 1.49 -20.71 -21.77
C PRO A 97 2.48 -19.59 -21.41
N MET A 98 2.06 -18.61 -20.60
CA MET A 98 2.90 -17.44 -20.27
C MET A 98 3.60 -17.52 -18.90
N TRP A 99 3.23 -18.42 -17.97
CA TRP A 99 3.74 -18.34 -16.58
C TRP A 99 4.37 -19.61 -15.98
N SER A 100 4.26 -20.77 -16.64
CA SER A 100 4.91 -22.00 -16.13
C SER A 100 6.35 -22.12 -16.64
N ARG A 101 7.34 -21.75 -15.81
CA ARG A 101 8.76 -22.02 -16.09
C ARG A 101 9.49 -22.47 -14.82
N TRP A 102 9.60 -23.79 -14.62
CA TRP A 102 10.31 -24.48 -13.52
C TRP A 102 11.81 -24.12 -13.35
N THR A 103 12.31 -23.30 -14.27
CA THR A 103 13.69 -22.84 -14.41
C THR A 103 13.83 -21.31 -14.44
N GLN A 104 12.73 -20.56 -14.41
CA GLN A 104 12.75 -19.10 -14.38
C GLN A 104 12.20 -18.61 -13.04
N SER A 105 12.91 -17.69 -12.40
CA SER A 105 12.49 -17.09 -11.13
C SER A 105 11.14 -16.41 -11.30
N TYR A 106 10.19 -16.72 -10.41
CA TYR A 106 8.96 -15.95 -10.25
C TYR A 106 9.28 -14.58 -9.63
N HIS A 107 10.23 -14.59 -8.69
CA HIS A 107 10.71 -13.41 -7.99
C HIS A 107 12.13 -13.65 -7.51
N GLU A 108 12.99 -12.63 -7.62
CA GLU A 108 14.34 -12.62 -7.08
C GLU A 108 14.33 -12.00 -5.67
N GLY A 109 15.10 -12.57 -4.76
CA GLY A 109 15.10 -12.19 -3.35
C GLY A 109 15.84 -10.89 -3.07
N THR A 110 15.66 -10.38 -1.85
CA THR A 110 16.48 -9.28 -1.31
C THR A 110 17.96 -9.66 -1.24
N ARG A 111 18.84 -8.66 -1.26
CA ARG A 111 20.29 -8.84 -1.12
C ARG A 111 20.65 -8.85 0.36
N THR A 112 21.34 -9.90 0.80
CA THR A 112 21.94 -9.97 2.13
C THR A 112 23.45 -9.79 1.99
N VAL A 113 23.99 -8.80 2.70
CA VAL A 113 25.41 -8.47 2.71
C VAL A 113 26.22 -9.50 3.51
N LEU A 114 27.46 -9.75 3.10
CA LEU A 114 28.33 -10.77 3.71
C LEU A 114 29.04 -10.28 4.99
N GLY A 115 29.04 -8.98 5.28
CA GLY A 115 29.72 -8.38 6.44
C GLY A 115 31.24 -8.21 6.29
N GLY A 116 31.87 -8.90 5.34
CA GLY A 116 33.29 -8.75 5.01
C GLY A 116 33.72 -9.69 3.87
N ASP A 117 34.90 -9.44 3.31
CA ASP A 117 35.43 -10.22 2.20
C ASP A 117 35.69 -11.68 2.59
N VAL A 118 35.31 -12.61 1.71
CA VAL A 118 35.34 -14.05 1.99
C VAL A 118 36.42 -14.73 1.15
N GLN A 119 37.49 -15.16 1.80
CA GLN A 119 38.62 -15.85 1.15
C GLN A 119 38.24 -17.27 0.67
N PRO A 120 38.91 -17.82 -0.35
CA PRO A 120 38.72 -19.21 -0.77
C PRO A 120 38.86 -20.20 0.40
N GLY A 121 37.96 -21.17 0.49
CA GLY A 121 37.92 -22.19 1.54
C GLY A 121 37.34 -21.71 2.89
N THR A 122 37.08 -20.41 3.06
CA THR A 122 36.54 -19.88 4.32
C THR A 122 35.02 -19.89 4.35
N ARG A 123 34.46 -19.82 5.57
CA ARG A 123 33.02 -19.80 5.82
C ARG A 123 32.59 -18.50 6.47
N VAL A 124 31.41 -18.03 6.11
CA VAL A 124 30.76 -16.87 6.71
C VAL A 124 29.33 -17.24 7.11
N ALA A 125 28.91 -16.82 8.29
CA ALA A 125 27.53 -16.95 8.74
C ALA A 125 26.83 -15.61 8.54
N VAL A 126 25.67 -15.63 7.89
CA VAL A 126 24.85 -14.44 7.66
C VAL A 126 23.39 -14.74 7.95
N ASP A 127 22.69 -13.70 8.35
CA ASP A 127 21.25 -13.71 8.58
C ASP A 127 20.54 -13.28 7.30
N GLY A 128 20.19 -14.28 6.48
CA GLY A 128 19.54 -14.10 5.20
C GLY A 128 18.13 -13.54 5.34
N ARG A 129 17.92 -12.30 4.90
CA ARG A 129 16.59 -11.66 4.89
C ARG A 129 15.73 -12.31 3.81
N LEU A 130 14.68 -13.03 4.21
CA LEU A 130 13.77 -13.77 3.34
C LEU A 130 12.37 -13.16 3.37
N VAL A 131 11.91 -12.66 2.23
CA VAL A 131 10.55 -12.15 2.01
C VAL A 131 9.74 -13.17 1.21
N ALA A 132 8.59 -13.58 1.75
CA ALA A 132 7.68 -14.53 1.13
C ALA A 132 6.93 -13.92 -0.06
N PRO A 133 6.58 -14.73 -1.09
CA PRO A 133 5.74 -14.29 -2.20
C PRO A 133 4.40 -13.71 -1.73
N ARG A 134 3.90 -12.77 -2.52
CA ARG A 134 2.57 -12.16 -2.39
C ARG A 134 1.42 -13.16 -2.41
N TRP A 135 1.51 -14.18 -3.27
CA TRP A 135 0.41 -15.09 -3.51
C TRP A 135 0.55 -16.35 -2.64
N PRO A 136 -0.51 -16.75 -1.93
CA PRO A 136 -0.50 -18.01 -1.20
C PRO A 136 -0.34 -19.20 -2.16
N GLY A 137 0.37 -20.23 -1.72
CA GLY A 137 0.59 -21.43 -2.51
C GLY A 137 1.86 -22.18 -2.13
N LEU A 138 2.20 -23.17 -2.95
CA LEU A 138 3.43 -23.92 -2.80
C LEU A 138 4.52 -23.35 -3.72
N TYR A 139 5.70 -23.15 -3.15
CA TYR A 139 6.85 -22.61 -3.84
C TYR A 139 8.11 -23.42 -3.53
N TRP A 140 9.00 -23.50 -4.50
CA TRP A 140 10.39 -23.88 -4.26
C TRP A 140 11.19 -22.62 -3.94
N LEU A 141 11.85 -22.62 -2.79
CA LEU A 141 12.88 -21.67 -2.43
C LEU A 141 14.24 -22.25 -2.83
N GLN A 142 15.01 -21.49 -3.62
CA GLN A 142 16.38 -21.83 -3.96
C GLN A 142 17.29 -20.69 -3.50
N TRP A 143 18.14 -20.93 -2.51
CA TRP A 143 19.18 -19.95 -2.18
C TRP A 143 20.20 -19.87 -3.30
N ASP A 144 20.72 -18.67 -3.53
CA ASP A 144 21.70 -18.39 -4.56
C ASP A 144 22.61 -17.23 -4.14
N MET A 145 23.73 -17.07 -4.82
CA MET A 145 24.55 -15.87 -4.70
C MET A 145 24.57 -15.09 -6.00
N VAL A 146 24.77 -13.79 -5.90
CA VAL A 146 24.83 -12.88 -7.03
C VAL A 146 26.07 -12.00 -6.93
N GLU A 147 26.75 -11.81 -8.05
CA GLU A 147 27.70 -10.72 -8.21
C GLU A 147 27.00 -9.60 -8.98
N GLU A 148 26.78 -8.46 -8.32
CA GLU A 148 26.00 -7.35 -8.86
C GLU A 148 26.59 -6.84 -10.18
N GLY A 149 25.72 -6.68 -11.18
CA GLY A 149 26.11 -6.27 -12.54
C GLY A 149 26.86 -7.33 -13.36
N VAL A 150 27.09 -8.53 -12.82
CA VAL A 150 27.84 -9.60 -13.52
C VAL A 150 26.96 -10.83 -13.78
N THR A 151 26.67 -11.64 -12.76
CA THR A 151 25.96 -12.91 -12.95
C THR A 151 25.43 -13.48 -11.62
N TRP A 152 24.41 -14.33 -11.74
CA TRP A 152 23.99 -15.21 -10.67
C TRP A 152 24.87 -16.47 -10.65
N PHE A 153 25.24 -16.95 -9.46
CA PHE A 153 26.09 -18.13 -9.34
C PHE A 153 25.39 -19.36 -9.93
N ALA A 154 24.07 -19.51 -9.79
CA ALA A 154 23.30 -20.58 -10.45
C ALA A 154 23.35 -20.60 -11.99
N GLN A 155 23.90 -19.58 -12.65
CA GLN A 155 24.14 -19.55 -14.10
C GLN A 155 25.47 -20.19 -14.48
N VAL A 156 26.43 -20.24 -13.56
CA VAL A 156 27.84 -20.59 -13.81
C VAL A 156 28.37 -21.67 -12.85
N ALA A 157 27.55 -22.06 -11.86
CA ALA A 157 27.83 -23.03 -10.81
C ALA A 157 26.68 -24.05 -10.69
N PRO A 158 26.93 -25.22 -10.08
CA PRO A 158 25.85 -26.13 -9.66
C PRO A 158 24.81 -25.42 -8.79
N ARG A 159 23.54 -25.66 -9.07
CA ARG A 159 22.43 -25.06 -8.31
C ARG A 159 22.32 -25.68 -6.93
N GLN A 160 22.05 -24.84 -5.93
CA GLN A 160 21.75 -25.27 -4.58
C GLN A 160 20.43 -26.06 -4.51
N PRO A 161 20.28 -26.95 -3.52
CA PRO A 161 19.05 -27.71 -3.33
C PRO A 161 17.86 -26.79 -3.11
N ARG A 162 16.74 -27.16 -3.73
CA ARG A 162 15.47 -26.46 -3.59
C ARG A 162 14.73 -26.96 -2.37
N ARG A 163 14.10 -26.06 -1.63
CA ARG A 163 13.26 -26.40 -0.48
C ARG A 163 11.82 -26.02 -0.76
N LEU A 164 10.90 -26.94 -0.47
CA LEU A 164 9.48 -26.66 -0.56
C LEU A 164 9.06 -25.76 0.61
N VAL A 165 8.38 -24.66 0.31
CA VAL A 165 7.82 -23.74 1.29
C VAL A 165 6.34 -23.53 0.97
N ILE A 166 5.52 -23.58 2.01
CA ILE A 166 4.09 -23.29 1.93
C ILE A 166 3.89 -21.84 2.33
N VAL A 167 3.39 -21.03 1.38
CA VAL A 167 3.02 -19.64 1.62
C VAL A 167 1.54 -19.60 1.95
N MET A 168 1.22 -19.26 3.20
CA MET A 168 -0.15 -19.22 3.71
C MET A 168 -0.80 -17.86 3.47
N PRO A 169 -2.12 -17.81 3.24
CA PRO A 169 -2.81 -16.53 3.18
C PRO A 169 -2.73 -15.80 4.52
N THR A 170 -2.58 -14.48 4.47
CA THR A 170 -2.72 -13.63 5.66
C THR A 170 -4.18 -13.61 6.11
N LEU A 171 -4.43 -13.29 7.39
CA LEU A 171 -5.80 -13.09 7.90
C LEU A 171 -6.56 -12.12 7.00
N ALA A 172 -5.95 -10.98 6.67
CA ALA A 172 -6.49 -10.00 5.73
C ALA A 172 -6.88 -10.65 4.39
N GLY A 173 -5.99 -11.44 3.77
CA GLY A 173 -6.28 -12.15 2.52
C GLY A 173 -7.45 -13.14 2.61
N VAL A 174 -7.63 -13.81 3.76
CA VAL A 174 -8.75 -14.74 4.00
C VAL A 174 -10.08 -13.99 4.16
N VAL A 175 -10.10 -12.87 4.88
CA VAL A 175 -11.34 -12.12 5.17
C VAL A 175 -11.73 -11.15 4.07
N THR A 176 -10.79 -10.77 3.19
CA THR A 176 -11.02 -9.85 2.07
C THR A 176 -12.25 -10.18 1.20
N PRO A 177 -12.49 -11.43 0.77
CA PRO A 177 -13.68 -11.75 -0.03
C PRO A 177 -14.99 -11.77 0.78
N LEU A 178 -14.94 -11.69 2.12
CA LEU A 178 -16.10 -11.85 2.99
C LEU A 178 -17.26 -10.90 2.65
N PRO A 179 -17.07 -9.58 2.42
CA PRO A 179 -18.17 -8.69 2.03
C PRO A 179 -18.86 -9.17 0.75
N LEU A 180 -18.09 -9.52 -0.28
CA LEU A 180 -18.63 -10.02 -1.55
C LEU A 180 -19.42 -11.32 -1.33
N LEU A 181 -18.87 -12.27 -0.56
CA LEU A 181 -19.52 -13.55 -0.28
C LEU A 181 -20.83 -13.36 0.49
N VAL A 182 -20.85 -12.48 1.50
CA VAL A 182 -22.07 -12.16 2.26
C VAL A 182 -23.12 -11.51 1.37
N ALA A 183 -22.73 -10.54 0.54
CA ALA A 183 -23.64 -9.88 -0.40
C ALA A 183 -24.24 -10.86 -1.43
N LEU A 184 -23.39 -11.71 -2.03
CA LEU A 184 -23.82 -12.74 -2.99
C LEU A 184 -24.75 -13.78 -2.34
N ALA A 185 -24.40 -14.27 -1.15
CA ALA A 185 -25.20 -15.26 -0.45
C ALA A 185 -26.58 -14.70 -0.06
N ALA A 186 -26.63 -13.48 0.46
CA ALA A 186 -27.89 -12.81 0.79
C ALA A 186 -28.73 -12.50 -0.45
N LEU A 187 -28.13 -11.96 -1.51
CA LEU A 187 -28.81 -11.66 -2.76
C LEU A 187 -29.33 -12.95 -3.42
N GLY A 188 -28.50 -13.99 -3.51
CA GLY A 188 -28.90 -15.29 -4.03
C GLY A 188 -30.04 -15.92 -3.24
N ALA A 189 -30.03 -15.81 -1.91
CA ALA A 189 -31.13 -16.28 -1.08
C ALA A 189 -32.43 -15.51 -1.35
N LEU A 190 -32.38 -14.19 -1.55
CA LEU A 190 -33.54 -13.36 -1.89
C LEU A 190 -34.06 -13.59 -3.30
N LEU A 191 -33.19 -13.86 -4.26
CA LEU A 191 -33.60 -14.16 -5.64
C LEU A 191 -34.21 -15.56 -5.77
N ARG A 192 -33.82 -16.50 -4.91
CA ARG A 192 -34.40 -17.85 -4.84
C ARG A 192 -35.76 -17.88 -4.17
N THR A 193 -36.09 -16.92 -3.31
CA THR A 193 -37.45 -16.71 -2.84
C THR A 193 -38.31 -16.14 -3.98
N ARG A 194 -38.82 -17.05 -4.83
CA ARG A 194 -39.89 -16.79 -5.84
C ARG A 194 -41.08 -16.03 -5.23
N PRO A 195 -42.01 -15.45 -6.02
CA PRO A 195 -43.20 -14.74 -5.52
C PRO A 195 -44.23 -15.72 -4.91
N SER A 196 -43.79 -16.45 -3.89
CA SER A 196 -44.59 -17.26 -2.99
C SER A 196 -44.71 -16.43 -1.70
N PRO A 197 -45.82 -16.49 -0.96
CA PRO A 197 -46.03 -15.70 0.27
C PRO A 197 -45.07 -16.06 1.43
N ARG A 198 -44.00 -16.81 1.16
CA ARG A 198 -42.99 -17.21 2.14
C ARG A 198 -42.08 -16.02 2.45
N ARG A 199 -42.04 -15.65 3.73
CA ARG A 199 -41.11 -14.65 4.25
C ARG A 199 -39.66 -15.06 3.92
N PRO A 200 -38.78 -14.11 3.54
CA PRO A 200 -37.37 -14.42 3.35
C PRO A 200 -36.74 -14.94 4.64
N SER A 201 -35.71 -15.79 4.52
CA SER A 201 -34.99 -16.30 5.70
C SER A 201 -34.41 -15.13 6.53
N PRO A 202 -34.24 -15.28 7.85
CA PRO A 202 -33.64 -14.24 8.70
C PRO A 202 -32.27 -13.77 8.17
N PHE A 203 -31.47 -14.72 7.67
CA PHE A 203 -30.19 -14.43 7.01
C PHE A 203 -30.35 -13.52 5.79
N ALA A 204 -31.24 -13.87 4.86
CA ALA A 204 -31.53 -13.07 3.67
C ALA A 204 -32.13 -11.69 4.03
N ALA A 205 -32.88 -11.63 5.12
CA ALA A 205 -33.51 -10.42 5.63
C ALA A 205 -32.54 -9.46 6.33
N MET A 206 -31.37 -9.93 6.77
CA MET A 206 -30.32 -9.15 7.44
C MET A 206 -29.03 -9.07 6.60
N GLY A 207 -29.09 -9.42 5.32
CA GLY A 207 -27.92 -9.45 4.44
C GLY A 207 -27.23 -8.09 4.27
N ASP A 208 -27.99 -7.00 4.29
CA ASP A 208 -27.48 -5.62 4.28
C ASP A 208 -26.66 -5.30 5.54
N VAL A 209 -27.14 -5.75 6.70
CA VAL A 209 -26.44 -5.62 8.00
C VAL A 209 -25.15 -6.43 7.99
N GLY A 210 -25.24 -7.69 7.56
CA GLY A 210 -24.08 -8.59 7.47
C GLY A 210 -23.02 -8.09 6.50
N TRP A 211 -23.43 -7.58 5.33
CA TRP A 211 -22.50 -7.00 4.35
C TRP A 211 -21.79 -5.77 4.91
N CYS A 212 -22.54 -4.82 5.50
CA CYS A 212 -21.95 -3.61 6.04
C CYS A 212 -20.97 -3.93 7.19
N ALA A 213 -21.34 -4.85 8.09
CA ALA A 213 -20.44 -5.32 9.14
C ALA A 213 -19.17 -5.97 8.58
N ALA A 214 -19.31 -6.81 7.53
CA ALA A 214 -18.16 -7.42 6.86
C ALA A 214 -17.25 -6.38 6.21
N VAL A 215 -17.80 -5.33 5.58
CA VAL A 215 -17.02 -4.22 5.01
C VAL A 215 -16.20 -3.52 6.10
N LEU A 216 -16.86 -3.14 7.19
CA LEU A 216 -16.25 -2.39 8.27
C LEU A 216 -15.24 -3.22 9.08
N ALA A 217 -15.33 -4.55 9.07
CA ALA A 217 -14.36 -5.44 9.71
C ALA A 217 -13.18 -5.81 8.79
N ALA A 218 -13.46 -6.23 7.55
CA ALA A 218 -12.48 -6.89 6.69
C ALA A 218 -11.56 -5.91 5.94
N LYS A 219 -12.11 -4.80 5.43
CA LYS A 219 -11.33 -3.86 4.59
C LYS A 219 -10.21 -3.16 5.37
N PRO A 220 -10.39 -2.72 6.63
CA PRO A 220 -9.29 -2.16 7.43
C PRO A 220 -8.11 -3.12 7.63
N LEU A 221 -8.35 -4.44 7.64
CA LEU A 221 -7.27 -5.43 7.78
C LEU A 221 -6.37 -5.51 6.54
N LEU A 222 -6.88 -5.15 5.35
CA LEU A 222 -6.05 -5.00 4.16
C LEU A 222 -5.07 -3.84 4.32
N LEU A 223 -5.57 -2.69 4.76
CA LEU A 223 -4.74 -1.52 5.03
C LEU A 223 -3.68 -1.81 6.10
N VAL A 224 -4.05 -2.49 7.19
CA VAL A 224 -3.10 -2.91 8.25
C VAL A 224 -1.98 -3.79 7.68
N ARG A 225 -2.33 -4.74 6.79
CA ARG A 225 -1.35 -5.60 6.12
C ARG A 225 -0.43 -4.80 5.20
N ASP A 226 -1.02 -4.02 4.29
CA ASP A 226 -0.28 -3.36 3.20
C ASP A 226 0.55 -2.18 3.70
N ALA A 227 0.09 -1.51 4.76
CA ALA A 227 0.84 -0.48 5.44
C ALA A 227 1.76 -1.02 6.56
N HIS A 228 1.87 -2.33 6.78
CA HIS A 228 2.68 -2.93 7.86
C HIS A 228 2.44 -2.22 9.22
N MET A 229 1.18 -2.07 9.59
CA MET A 229 0.80 -1.49 10.87
C MET A 229 0.84 -2.55 11.97
N GLU A 230 1.06 -2.10 13.20
CA GLU A 230 0.98 -2.94 14.40
C GLU A 230 -0.12 -2.42 15.35
N PRO A 231 -1.42 -2.62 15.01
CA PRO A 231 -2.50 -2.10 15.83
C PRO A 231 -2.50 -2.67 17.24
N THR A 232 -2.77 -1.81 18.20
CA THR A 232 -2.97 -2.20 19.60
C THR A 232 -4.21 -3.06 19.77
N VAL A 233 -4.30 -3.78 20.90
CA VAL A 233 -5.50 -4.54 21.28
C VAL A 233 -6.74 -3.62 21.34
N VAL A 234 -6.54 -2.37 21.76
CA VAL A 234 -7.61 -1.35 21.79
C VAL A 234 -8.10 -1.03 20.38
N ALA A 235 -7.20 -0.82 19.42
CA ALA A 235 -7.57 -0.59 18.03
C ALA A 235 -8.37 -1.74 17.42
N TYR A 236 -7.98 -3.00 17.69
CA TYR A 236 -8.79 -4.16 17.26
C TYR A 236 -10.17 -4.18 17.94
N GLY A 237 -10.26 -3.83 19.22
CA GLY A 237 -11.53 -3.67 19.93
C GLY A 237 -12.43 -2.61 19.29
N LEU A 238 -11.87 -1.43 18.99
CA LEU A 238 -12.58 -0.34 18.31
C LEU A 238 -13.03 -0.74 16.91
N LEU A 239 -12.20 -1.47 16.16
CA LEU A 239 -12.58 -2.02 14.85
C LEU A 239 -13.81 -2.94 14.95
N VAL A 240 -13.85 -3.83 15.95
CA VAL A 240 -15.00 -4.72 16.20
C VAL A 240 -16.24 -3.92 16.57
N VAL A 241 -16.10 -2.90 17.42
CA VAL A 241 -17.19 -1.98 17.78
C VAL A 241 -17.73 -1.30 16.52
N VAL A 242 -16.88 -0.70 15.70
CA VAL A 242 -17.29 -0.04 14.44
C VAL A 242 -17.92 -1.02 13.45
N ALA A 243 -17.49 -2.28 13.43
CA ALA A 243 -18.08 -3.29 12.56
C ALA A 243 -19.48 -3.75 13.00
N ILE A 244 -19.80 -3.69 14.29
CA ILE A 244 -21.05 -4.25 14.84
C ILE A 244 -22.08 -3.17 15.16
N VAL A 245 -21.64 -2.09 15.83
CA VAL A 245 -22.51 -1.09 16.44
C VAL A 245 -23.32 -0.30 15.40
N PRO A 246 -22.70 0.37 14.41
CA PRO A 246 -23.46 1.13 13.40
C PRO A 246 -24.43 0.26 12.58
N PRO A 247 -24.04 -0.94 12.07
CA PRO A 247 -24.98 -1.77 11.33
C PRO A 247 -26.19 -2.23 12.15
N LEU A 248 -25.98 -2.64 13.41
CA LEU A 248 -27.07 -3.03 14.31
C LEU A 248 -27.95 -1.84 14.71
N LEU A 249 -27.36 -0.67 14.91
CA LEU A 249 -28.10 0.56 15.17
C LEU A 249 -29.03 0.90 14.00
N CYS A 250 -28.52 0.86 12.76
CA CYS A 250 -29.36 1.03 11.57
C CYS A 250 -30.47 -0.03 11.48
N ALA A 251 -30.19 -1.27 11.88
CA ALA A 251 -31.18 -2.35 11.92
C ALA A 251 -32.26 -2.16 12.98
N ALA A 252 -31.93 -1.57 14.12
CA ALA A 252 -32.86 -1.25 15.19
C ALA A 252 -33.72 -0.01 14.86
N VAL A 253 -33.12 1.02 14.28
CA VAL A 253 -33.77 2.33 14.09
C VAL A 253 -34.57 2.40 12.79
N PHE A 254 -34.02 1.93 11.67
CA PHE A 254 -34.61 2.16 10.36
C PHE A 254 -35.49 1.01 9.87
N PRO A 255 -36.63 1.30 9.21
CA PRO A 255 -37.38 0.28 8.49
C PRO A 255 -36.54 -0.27 7.34
N ARG A 256 -36.81 -1.52 6.94
CA ARG A 256 -35.99 -2.27 5.96
C ARG A 256 -35.64 -1.49 4.69
N ARG A 257 -36.59 -0.70 4.16
CA ARG A 257 -36.38 0.11 2.94
C ARG A 257 -35.32 1.19 3.13
N VAL A 258 -35.36 1.92 4.24
CA VAL A 258 -34.39 2.99 4.55
C VAL A 258 -33.07 2.37 5.01
N ARG A 259 -33.14 1.32 5.82
CA ARG A 259 -31.99 0.56 6.34
C ARG A 259 -31.09 0.06 5.21
N ALA A 260 -31.67 -0.54 4.17
CA ALA A 260 -30.91 -1.10 3.06
C ALA A 260 -30.04 -0.02 2.36
N TRP A 261 -30.61 1.17 2.12
CA TRP A 261 -29.88 2.29 1.52
C TRP A 261 -28.87 2.92 2.49
N ALA A 262 -29.25 3.09 3.77
CA ALA A 262 -28.36 3.63 4.79
C ALA A 262 -27.11 2.76 5.00
N LEU A 263 -27.30 1.43 5.06
CA LEU A 263 -26.21 0.48 5.20
C LEU A 263 -25.35 0.41 3.94
N TRP A 264 -25.96 0.40 2.75
CA TRP A 264 -25.22 0.48 1.48
C TRP A 264 -24.35 1.73 1.42
N LEU A 265 -24.89 2.90 1.78
CA LEU A 265 -24.15 4.15 1.82
C LEU A 265 -23.01 4.09 2.85
N LEU A 266 -23.29 3.62 4.07
CA LEU A 266 -22.29 3.49 5.13
C LEU A 266 -21.13 2.57 4.72
N GLY A 267 -21.42 1.38 4.17
CA GLY A 267 -20.39 0.47 3.68
C GLY A 267 -19.64 1.06 2.47
N SER A 268 -20.31 1.80 1.59
CA SER A 268 -19.67 2.46 0.45
C SER A 268 -18.71 3.57 0.91
N ILE A 269 -19.10 4.39 1.88
CA ILE A 269 -18.23 5.39 2.50
C ILE A 269 -17.03 4.71 3.18
N GLY A 270 -17.27 3.67 3.99
CA GLY A 270 -16.19 2.92 4.63
C GLY A 270 -15.21 2.33 3.61
N THR A 271 -15.72 1.86 2.47
CA THR A 271 -14.90 1.38 1.35
C THR A 271 -14.05 2.48 0.73
N LEU A 272 -14.65 3.65 0.47
CA LEU A 272 -13.95 4.79 -0.14
C LEU A 272 -12.87 5.34 0.79
N VAL A 273 -13.12 5.37 2.11
CA VAL A 273 -12.13 5.78 3.11
C VAL A 273 -10.91 4.86 3.07
N ILE A 274 -11.11 3.54 3.16
CA ILE A 274 -10.00 2.57 3.13
C ILE A 274 -9.27 2.56 1.78
N LEU A 275 -10.00 2.70 0.67
CA LEU A 275 -9.39 2.83 -0.65
C LEU A 275 -8.55 4.12 -0.75
N GLY A 276 -9.05 5.22 -0.20
CA GLY A 276 -8.35 6.50 -0.13
C GLY A 276 -7.06 6.39 0.68
N ASP A 277 -7.11 5.74 1.84
CA ASP A 277 -5.93 5.48 2.67
C ASP A 277 -4.88 4.63 1.94
N GLU A 278 -5.30 3.55 1.27
CA GLU A 278 -4.39 2.67 0.54
C GLU A 278 -3.66 3.41 -0.59
N LEU A 279 -4.40 4.20 -1.37
CA LEU A 279 -3.82 5.00 -2.46
C LEU A 279 -2.91 6.11 -1.93
N TYR A 280 -3.34 6.80 -0.87
CA TYR A 280 -2.58 7.90 -0.27
C TYR A 280 -1.30 7.37 0.39
N TYR A 281 -1.36 6.22 1.06
CA TYR A 281 -0.20 5.58 1.67
C TYR A 281 0.83 5.12 0.62
N ARG A 282 0.38 4.52 -0.48
CA ARG A 282 1.27 4.11 -1.58
C ARG A 282 2.03 5.28 -2.21
N PHE A 283 1.45 6.49 -2.22
CA PHE A 283 2.08 7.67 -2.79
C PHE A 283 2.91 8.46 -1.77
N PHE A 284 2.35 8.73 -0.60
CA PHE A 284 2.90 9.68 0.39
C PHE A 284 3.52 9.00 1.62
N GLY A 285 3.38 7.69 1.80
CA GLY A 285 3.82 6.99 3.02
C GLY A 285 3.06 7.40 4.29
N ASN A 286 1.92 8.07 4.13
CA ASN A 286 1.05 8.53 5.21
C ASN A 286 -0.42 8.22 4.87
N PHE A 287 -1.34 8.49 5.78
CA PHE A 287 -2.76 8.21 5.59
C PHE A 287 -3.58 9.44 5.19
N LEU A 288 -4.71 9.19 4.55
CA LEU A 288 -5.56 10.27 4.07
C LEU A 288 -6.09 11.06 5.27
N SER A 289 -5.99 12.38 5.24
CA SER A 289 -6.53 13.25 6.29
C SER A 289 -7.70 14.09 5.75
N ALA A 290 -8.58 14.52 6.64
CA ALA A 290 -9.66 15.44 6.31
C ALA A 290 -9.13 16.78 5.77
N ALA A 291 -7.95 17.22 6.24
CA ALA A 291 -7.28 18.40 5.69
C ALA A 291 -6.81 18.18 4.24
N ALA A 292 -6.21 17.02 3.95
CA ALA A 292 -5.79 16.66 2.59
C ALA A 292 -6.97 16.62 1.60
N LEU A 293 -8.17 16.26 2.06
CA LEU A 293 -9.39 16.31 1.24
C LEU A 293 -9.80 17.74 0.86
N LEU A 294 -9.51 18.74 1.70
CA LEU A 294 -9.78 20.15 1.38
C LEU A 294 -8.81 20.67 0.30
N GLU A 295 -7.62 20.07 0.21
CA GLU A 295 -6.58 20.42 -0.76
C GLU A 295 -6.62 19.58 -2.05
N VAL A 296 -7.61 18.69 -2.18
CA VAL A 296 -7.69 17.74 -3.30
C VAL A 296 -7.68 18.40 -4.68
N GLN A 297 -8.10 19.67 -4.77
CA GLN A 297 -8.10 20.45 -6.01
C GLN A 297 -6.68 20.70 -6.55
N GLN A 298 -5.66 20.64 -5.70
CA GLN A 298 -4.27 20.85 -6.09
C GLN A 298 -3.62 19.61 -6.73
N ILE A 299 -4.31 18.46 -6.70
CA ILE A 299 -3.81 17.15 -7.16
C ILE A 299 -3.90 16.98 -8.69
N GLY A 300 -4.57 17.90 -9.40
CA GLY A 300 -4.78 17.81 -10.85
C GLY A 300 -3.56 17.39 -11.68
N PRO A 301 -2.37 17.99 -11.48
CA PRO A 301 -1.16 17.64 -12.23
C PRO A 301 -0.62 16.22 -11.99
N THR A 302 -0.93 15.59 -10.85
CA THR A 302 -0.36 14.29 -10.44
C THR A 302 -1.30 13.11 -10.70
N TRP A 303 -2.44 13.32 -11.36
CA TRP A 303 -3.44 12.28 -11.61
C TRP A 303 -2.92 11.07 -12.39
N ASN A 304 -2.02 11.28 -13.36
CA ASN A 304 -1.41 10.18 -14.11
C ASN A 304 -0.53 9.29 -13.21
N SER A 305 0.14 9.89 -12.22
CA SER A 305 0.91 9.14 -11.23
C SER A 305 0.00 8.33 -10.31
N ILE A 306 -1.11 8.91 -9.86
CA ILE A 306 -2.11 8.21 -9.03
C ILE A 306 -2.70 7.01 -9.77
N ARG A 307 -3.00 7.12 -11.07
CA ARG A 307 -3.49 5.99 -11.88
C ARG A 307 -2.52 4.81 -11.89
N SER A 308 -1.21 5.06 -11.86
CA SER A 308 -0.21 3.99 -11.85
C SER A 308 -0.18 3.19 -10.54
N LEU A 309 -0.76 3.74 -9.47
CA LEU A 309 -0.88 3.05 -8.17
C LEU A 309 -2.04 2.05 -8.11
N PHE A 310 -2.98 2.10 -9.07
CA PHE A 310 -4.08 1.16 -9.12
C PHE A 310 -3.60 -0.23 -9.54
N THR A 311 -3.67 -1.17 -8.60
CA THR A 311 -3.33 -2.57 -8.85
C THR A 311 -4.59 -3.45 -8.81
N PRO A 312 -4.59 -4.62 -9.49
CA PRO A 312 -5.76 -5.50 -9.52
C PRO A 312 -6.28 -5.97 -8.15
N ASP A 313 -5.44 -5.99 -7.13
CA ASP A 313 -5.82 -6.32 -5.74
C ASP A 313 -6.81 -5.32 -5.14
N LEU A 314 -6.77 -4.04 -5.54
CA LEU A 314 -7.74 -3.03 -5.10
C LEU A 314 -9.17 -3.36 -5.56
N LEU A 315 -9.34 -4.21 -6.58
CA LEU A 315 -10.66 -4.65 -7.02
C LEU A 315 -11.42 -5.35 -5.88
N TRP A 316 -10.72 -6.07 -5.01
CA TRP A 316 -11.33 -6.72 -3.85
C TRP A 316 -11.89 -5.73 -2.83
N LEU A 317 -11.39 -4.50 -2.79
CA LEU A 317 -11.96 -3.44 -1.96
C LEU A 317 -13.29 -2.93 -2.53
N VAL A 318 -13.58 -3.05 -3.83
CA VAL A 318 -14.72 -2.33 -4.46
C VAL A 318 -15.76 -3.26 -5.08
N VAL A 319 -15.39 -4.48 -5.47
CA VAL A 319 -16.25 -5.40 -6.25
C VAL A 319 -17.54 -5.80 -5.53
N ASP A 320 -17.57 -5.75 -4.21
CA ASP A 320 -18.75 -6.05 -3.39
C ASP A 320 -19.79 -4.92 -3.42
N VAL A 321 -19.39 -3.67 -3.66
CA VAL A 321 -20.27 -2.49 -3.59
C VAL A 321 -21.41 -2.54 -4.63
N PRO A 322 -21.19 -2.88 -5.91
CA PRO A 322 -22.27 -3.06 -6.88
C PRO A 322 -23.20 -4.25 -6.55
N VAL A 323 -22.65 -5.34 -5.99
CA VAL A 323 -23.46 -6.51 -5.58
C VAL A 323 -24.35 -6.13 -4.39
N ALA A 324 -23.80 -5.38 -3.42
CA ALA A 324 -24.54 -4.85 -2.30
C ALA A 324 -25.60 -3.82 -2.71
N LEU A 325 -25.36 -3.05 -3.78
CA LEU A 325 -26.38 -2.19 -4.39
C LEU A 325 -27.55 -3.02 -4.93
N GLY A 326 -27.27 -4.10 -5.66
CA GLY A 326 -28.29 -5.05 -6.11
C GLY A 326 -29.07 -5.66 -4.94
N LEU A 327 -28.37 -6.04 -3.87
CA LEU A 327 -28.97 -6.50 -2.62
C LEU A 327 -29.91 -5.45 -2.02
N ALA A 328 -29.47 -4.20 -1.88
CA ALA A 328 -30.29 -3.11 -1.34
C ALA A 328 -31.56 -2.89 -2.18
N ILE A 329 -31.44 -2.87 -3.51
CA ILE A 329 -32.56 -2.75 -4.44
C ILE A 329 -33.57 -3.89 -4.22
N VAL A 330 -33.12 -5.14 -4.18
CA VAL A 330 -34.02 -6.29 -3.96
C VAL A 330 -34.67 -6.23 -2.58
N LEU A 331 -33.92 -5.90 -1.53
CA LEU A 331 -34.44 -5.78 -0.17
C LEU A 331 -35.55 -4.75 -0.03
N THR A 332 -35.47 -3.63 -0.77
CA THR A 332 -36.49 -2.56 -0.74
C THR A 332 -37.81 -2.96 -1.39
N ARG A 333 -37.77 -3.92 -2.33
CA ARG A 333 -38.92 -4.44 -3.07
C ARG A 333 -39.64 -5.57 -2.34
N GLN A 334 -39.03 -6.16 -1.33
CA GLN A 334 -39.64 -7.23 -0.55
C GLN A 334 -40.77 -6.68 0.35
N PRO A 335 -41.92 -7.38 0.47
CA PRO A 335 -42.95 -7.03 1.42
C PRO A 335 -42.34 -7.02 2.83
N SER A 336 -42.39 -5.87 3.50
CA SER A 336 -42.01 -5.81 4.91
C SER A 336 -43.15 -6.40 5.71
N ALA A 337 -42.95 -7.60 6.26
CA ALA A 337 -43.72 -8.02 7.42
C ALA A 337 -43.18 -7.21 8.60
N ASP A 338 -43.66 -5.97 8.75
CA ASP A 338 -43.46 -5.26 10.00
C ASP A 338 -44.02 -6.17 11.10
N ALA A 339 -43.15 -6.58 12.03
CA ALA A 339 -43.63 -7.25 13.23
C ALA A 339 -44.57 -6.27 13.95
N PRO A 340 -45.78 -6.68 14.33
CA PRO A 340 -46.69 -5.80 15.05
C PRO A 340 -45.99 -5.31 16.32
N GLY A 341 -45.86 -3.98 16.43
CA GLY A 341 -45.46 -3.21 17.60
C GLY A 341 -44.55 -3.88 18.63
N GLN A 342 -43.24 -3.90 18.40
CA GLN A 342 -42.32 -3.67 19.53
C GLN A 342 -42.09 -2.16 19.64
N PRO A 343 -42.34 -1.55 20.81
CA PRO A 343 -42.38 -0.10 20.93
C PRO A 343 -41.00 0.46 20.59
N GLY A 344 -40.94 1.53 19.80
CA GLY A 344 -39.68 2.19 19.40
C GLY A 344 -38.74 2.53 20.57
N ARG A 345 -39.26 2.54 21.80
CA ARG A 345 -38.51 2.65 23.06
C ARG A 345 -37.47 1.54 23.27
N LEU A 346 -37.77 0.28 22.96
CA LEU A 346 -36.80 -0.82 23.13
C LEU A 346 -35.66 -0.72 22.11
N ARG A 347 -36.00 -0.36 20.86
CA ARG A 347 -35.03 -0.08 19.79
C ARG A 347 -34.14 1.12 20.14
N ALA A 348 -34.73 2.18 20.68
CA ALA A 348 -34.01 3.36 21.14
C ALA A 348 -33.12 3.09 22.38
N ALA A 349 -33.57 2.24 23.31
CA ALA A 349 -32.77 1.83 24.46
C ALA A 349 -31.55 0.99 24.04
N THR A 350 -31.72 0.01 23.15
CA THR A 350 -30.60 -0.78 22.61
C THR A 350 -29.62 0.12 21.84
N ALA A 351 -30.14 1.06 21.04
CA ALA A 351 -29.34 2.07 20.36
C ALA A 351 -28.53 2.94 21.34
N ALA A 352 -29.16 3.43 22.40
CA ALA A 352 -28.52 4.27 23.41
C ALA A 352 -27.44 3.53 24.20
N VAL A 353 -27.66 2.25 24.55
CA VAL A 353 -26.65 1.41 25.22
C VAL A 353 -25.44 1.20 24.31
N VAL A 354 -25.69 0.89 23.04
CA VAL A 354 -24.66 0.66 22.02
C VAL A 354 -23.84 1.92 21.71
N VAL A 355 -24.50 3.09 21.64
CA VAL A 355 -23.82 4.38 21.46
C VAL A 355 -23.06 4.79 22.73
N GLY A 356 -23.63 4.54 23.90
CA GLY A 356 -23.02 4.83 25.20
C GLY A 356 -21.74 4.03 25.44
N THR A 357 -21.73 2.74 25.09
CA THR A 357 -20.52 1.90 25.20
C THR A 357 -19.44 2.33 24.21
N ALA A 358 -19.80 2.64 22.96
CA ALA A 358 -18.85 3.17 21.98
C ALA A 358 -18.27 4.53 22.41
N GLY A 359 -19.10 5.44 22.92
CA GLY A 359 -18.67 6.74 23.45
C GLY A 359 -17.74 6.62 24.65
N ALA A 360 -18.01 5.69 25.57
CA ALA A 360 -17.15 5.43 26.73
C ALA A 360 -15.76 4.89 26.32
N MET A 361 -15.67 4.05 25.28
CA MET A 361 -14.38 3.56 24.78
C MET A 361 -13.55 4.64 24.07
N LEU A 362 -14.21 5.62 23.43
CA LEU A 362 -13.54 6.78 22.82
C LEU A 362 -13.12 7.86 23.84
N ALA A 363 -13.69 7.82 25.05
CA ALA A 363 -13.37 8.74 26.14
C ALA A 363 -12.19 8.29 27.03
N VAL A 364 -11.49 7.21 26.65
CA VAL A 364 -10.32 6.71 27.40
C VAL A 364 -9.21 7.78 27.41
N PRO A 365 -8.79 8.27 28.59
CA PRO A 365 -7.74 9.28 28.71
C PRO A 365 -6.39 8.72 28.23
N GLY A 366 -5.76 9.38 27.25
CA GLY A 366 -4.46 8.95 26.70
C GLY A 366 -4.27 9.31 25.22
N LEU A 367 -5.38 9.51 24.50
CA LEU A 367 -5.42 9.98 23.12
C LEU A 367 -5.01 11.46 23.00
N ARG A 368 -3.72 11.75 23.17
CA ARG A 368 -3.15 13.07 22.87
C ARG A 368 -2.92 13.18 21.36
N SER A 369 -3.86 13.81 20.67
CA SER A 369 -3.87 14.02 19.21
C SER A 369 -2.70 14.86 18.69
N ASP A 370 -2.07 15.66 19.54
CA ASP A 370 -1.24 16.78 19.06
C ASP A 370 0.24 16.40 18.84
N LEU A 371 0.63 15.16 19.16
CA LEU A 371 2.03 14.68 19.05
C LEU A 371 2.20 13.39 18.24
N LEU A 372 1.12 12.78 17.77
CA LEU A 372 1.13 11.47 17.13
C LEU A 372 0.94 11.62 15.62
N GLY A 373 1.84 11.02 14.83
CA GLY A 373 1.70 10.96 13.37
C GLY A 373 0.49 10.12 12.95
N GLY A 374 0.04 10.26 11.70
CA GLY A 374 -1.16 9.56 11.21
C GLY A 374 -1.13 8.04 11.42
N ARG A 375 0.06 7.42 11.31
CA ARG A 375 0.26 5.99 11.57
C ARG A 375 -0.02 5.59 13.02
N SER A 376 0.59 6.27 13.99
CA SER A 376 0.40 5.90 15.39
C SER A 376 -1.06 6.12 15.82
N MET A 377 -1.72 7.14 15.29
CA MET A 377 -3.16 7.32 15.51
C MET A 377 -4.00 6.16 14.95
N MET A 378 -3.68 5.63 13.77
CA MET A 378 -4.38 4.46 13.22
C MET A 378 -4.14 3.19 14.05
N GLU A 379 -2.92 2.99 14.55
CA GLU A 379 -2.53 1.85 15.38
C GLU A 379 -3.18 1.89 16.78
N GLU A 380 -3.54 3.07 17.27
CA GLU A 380 -4.26 3.25 18.54
C GLU A 380 -5.80 3.24 18.39
N LEU A 381 -6.33 3.87 17.34
CA LEU A 381 -7.78 4.12 17.19
C LEU A 381 -8.51 3.20 16.22
N SER A 382 -7.79 2.37 15.46
CA SER A 382 -8.23 1.78 14.19
C SER A 382 -8.35 2.82 13.05
N PRO A 383 -8.34 2.39 11.77
CA PRO A 383 -8.46 3.31 10.64
C PRO A 383 -9.71 4.21 10.71
N PHE A 384 -10.88 3.64 11.03
CA PHE A 384 -12.10 4.44 11.14
C PHE A 384 -12.10 5.40 12.34
N GLY A 385 -11.52 4.99 13.47
CA GLY A 385 -11.40 5.86 14.64
C GLY A 385 -10.48 7.05 14.38
N TYR A 386 -9.36 6.83 13.66
CA TYR A 386 -8.50 7.89 13.17
C TYR A 386 -9.27 8.90 12.31
N HIS A 387 -10.05 8.43 11.33
CA HIS A 387 -10.82 9.33 10.45
C HIS A 387 -11.90 10.11 11.18
N VAL A 388 -12.57 9.52 12.18
CA VAL A 388 -13.54 10.23 13.02
C VAL A 388 -12.86 11.35 13.81
N LEU A 389 -11.74 11.05 14.48
CA LEU A 389 -11.02 12.04 15.26
C LEU A 389 -10.42 13.13 14.36
N ASN A 390 -9.79 12.76 13.26
CA ASN A 390 -9.17 13.69 12.32
C ASN A 390 -10.21 14.63 11.65
N ALA A 391 -11.35 14.08 11.23
CA ALA A 391 -12.44 14.90 10.70
C ALA A 391 -13.00 15.85 11.76
N TRP A 392 -13.16 15.40 13.01
CA TRP A 392 -13.61 16.25 14.11
C TRP A 392 -12.63 17.39 14.40
N THR A 393 -11.33 17.10 14.50
CA THR A 393 -10.31 18.12 14.79
C THR A 393 -10.25 19.15 13.67
N VAL A 394 -10.19 18.72 12.41
CA VAL A 394 -10.17 19.63 11.25
C VAL A 394 -11.45 20.45 11.17
N THR A 395 -12.62 19.82 11.34
CA THR A 395 -13.91 20.54 11.29
C THR A 395 -14.00 21.56 12.41
N ARG A 396 -13.61 21.21 13.65
CA ARG A 396 -13.56 22.15 14.77
C ARG A 396 -12.66 23.33 14.44
N TRP A 397 -11.48 23.09 13.85
CA TRP A 397 -10.57 24.16 13.43
C TRP A 397 -11.18 25.08 12.37
N VAL A 398 -11.79 24.50 11.32
CA VAL A 398 -12.40 25.24 10.20
C VAL A 398 -13.63 26.04 10.64
N VAL A 399 -14.47 25.46 11.50
CA VAL A 399 -15.74 26.05 11.95
C VAL A 399 -15.52 27.02 13.10
N ALA A 400 -14.81 26.61 14.16
CA ALA A 400 -14.65 27.43 15.35
C ALA A 400 -13.69 28.60 15.12
N ARG A 401 -12.82 28.53 14.11
CA ARG A 401 -11.79 29.54 13.76
C ARG A 401 -11.23 30.23 15.01
N PRO A 402 -10.65 29.46 15.95
CA PRO A 402 -10.26 30.00 17.25
C PRO A 402 -9.37 31.23 17.05
N VAL A 403 -9.79 32.36 17.60
CA VAL A 403 -9.03 33.61 17.51
C VAL A 403 -7.86 33.50 18.47
N ILE A 404 -6.66 33.72 17.93
CA ILE A 404 -5.42 33.73 18.72
C ILE A 404 -5.53 34.81 19.80
N THR A 405 -5.31 34.44 21.06
CA THR A 405 -5.39 35.39 22.19
C THR A 405 -4.25 36.41 22.13
N ASN A 406 -4.41 37.54 22.82
CA ASN A 406 -3.33 38.52 22.90
C ASN A 406 -2.07 37.92 23.57
N GLU A 407 -2.24 37.05 24.57
CA GLU A 407 -1.14 36.33 25.21
C GLU A 407 -0.39 35.44 24.22
N GLN A 408 -1.09 34.66 23.39
CA GLN A 408 -0.48 33.84 22.35
C GLN A 408 0.23 34.68 21.28
N LYS A 409 -0.34 35.83 20.90
CA LYS A 409 0.33 36.78 19.99
C LYS A 409 1.61 37.33 20.61
N THR A 410 1.57 37.68 21.90
CA THR A 410 2.75 38.14 22.63
C THR A 410 3.80 37.04 22.73
N GLU A 411 3.41 35.80 23.01
CA GLU A 411 4.31 34.64 23.04
C GLU A 411 5.01 34.43 21.69
N VAL A 412 4.25 34.39 20.60
CA VAL A 412 4.81 34.24 19.23
C VAL A 412 5.73 35.42 18.91
N HIS A 413 5.32 36.65 19.22
CA HIS A 413 6.15 37.84 19.01
C HIS A 413 7.47 37.76 19.79
N THR A 414 7.42 37.41 21.08
CA THR A 414 8.60 37.22 21.93
C THR A 414 9.50 36.14 21.35
N TRP A 415 8.94 35.01 20.89
CA TRP A 415 9.72 33.95 20.24
C TRP A 415 10.50 34.46 19.00
N PHE A 416 9.89 35.34 18.21
CA PHE A 416 10.56 35.97 17.06
C PHE A 416 11.65 36.96 17.49
N VAL A 417 11.38 37.81 18.50
CA VAL A 417 12.33 38.80 19.04
C VAL A 417 13.55 38.11 19.64
N ASP A 418 13.35 37.09 20.47
CA ASP A 418 14.45 36.35 21.11
C ASP A 418 15.38 35.68 20.08
N ARG A 419 14.85 35.34 18.91
CA ARG A 419 15.60 34.73 17.78
C ARG A 419 15.99 35.75 16.71
N ALA A 420 15.70 37.03 16.87
CA ALA A 420 16.13 38.06 15.94
C ALA A 420 17.67 38.13 15.84
N PRO A 421 18.44 38.02 16.94
CA PRO A 421 19.91 38.00 16.87
C PRO A 421 20.49 36.83 16.04
N GLN A 422 19.80 35.68 15.98
CA GLN A 422 20.22 34.52 15.17
C GLN A 422 20.06 34.75 13.66
N ARG A 423 19.21 35.72 13.29
CA ARG A 423 18.92 36.11 11.90
C ARG A 423 19.48 37.49 11.55
N ALA A 424 20.08 38.18 12.52
CA ALA A 424 20.74 39.44 12.29
C ALA A 424 21.89 39.17 11.32
N GLY A 425 21.88 39.85 10.18
CA GLY A 425 22.99 39.71 9.26
C GLY A 425 24.23 40.32 9.90
N THR A 426 25.21 39.46 10.19
CA THR A 426 26.49 39.84 10.78
C THR A 426 27.61 39.57 9.80
N GLY A 427 28.66 40.38 9.85
CA GLY A 427 29.86 40.18 9.04
C GLY A 427 29.94 41.04 7.79
N PRO A 428 31.01 40.87 6.99
CA PRO A 428 31.39 41.81 5.93
C PRO A 428 30.47 41.78 4.70
N SER A 429 29.65 40.74 4.54
CA SER A 429 28.70 40.59 3.44
C SER A 429 27.32 41.20 3.74
N PHE A 430 27.06 41.60 4.99
CA PHE A 430 25.78 42.18 5.36
C PHE A 430 25.55 43.53 4.65
N GLY A 431 24.43 43.64 3.93
CA GLY A 431 24.05 44.86 3.23
C GLY A 431 24.76 45.14 1.90
N VAL A 432 25.71 44.29 1.46
CA VAL A 432 26.48 44.50 0.20
C VAL A 432 25.59 44.61 -1.05
N ALA A 433 24.40 44.00 -1.01
CA ALA A 433 23.43 44.02 -2.10
C ALA A 433 22.11 44.74 -1.75
N ALA A 434 22.12 45.68 -0.79
CA ALA A 434 20.90 46.36 -0.32
C ALA A 434 20.08 47.03 -1.44
N ASP A 435 20.75 47.58 -2.46
CA ASP A 435 20.13 48.29 -3.58
C ASP A 435 19.96 47.42 -4.84
N LYS A 436 20.00 46.09 -4.72
CA LYS A 436 19.90 45.16 -5.86
C LYS A 436 18.53 44.49 -5.93
N ASN A 437 18.12 44.10 -7.13
CA ASN A 437 16.92 43.30 -7.33
C ASN A 437 17.15 41.85 -6.83
N LEU A 438 16.15 41.28 -6.16
CA LEU A 438 16.14 39.87 -5.77
C LEU A 438 15.37 39.05 -6.82
N ILE A 439 16.07 38.11 -7.46
CA ILE A 439 15.45 37.10 -8.32
C ILE A 439 15.56 35.75 -7.60
N VAL A 440 14.42 35.18 -7.21
CA VAL A 440 14.34 33.86 -6.60
C VAL A 440 13.93 32.85 -7.67
N VAL A 441 14.74 31.80 -7.86
CA VAL A 441 14.46 30.71 -8.80
C VAL A 441 14.21 29.43 -8.01
N GLN A 442 12.96 28.93 -8.04
CA GLN A 442 12.64 27.61 -7.51
C GLN A 442 12.98 26.55 -8.57
N VAL A 443 13.86 25.63 -8.22
CA VAL A 443 14.28 24.51 -9.07
C VAL A 443 13.54 23.25 -8.65
N GLU A 444 12.76 22.67 -9.57
CA GLU A 444 11.91 21.51 -9.29
C GLU A 444 12.76 20.26 -9.02
N ALA A 445 12.56 19.64 -7.85
CA ALA A 445 13.17 18.37 -7.44
C ALA A 445 14.71 18.27 -7.56
N LEU A 446 15.42 19.40 -7.65
CA LEU A 446 16.88 19.41 -7.70
C LEU A 446 17.45 18.97 -6.34
N GLN A 447 18.28 17.93 -6.35
CA GLN A 447 19.06 17.53 -5.19
C GLN A 447 20.53 17.94 -5.34
N ASP A 448 21.17 18.27 -4.23
CA ASP A 448 22.53 18.82 -4.18
C ASP A 448 23.56 17.96 -4.92
N PHE A 449 23.47 16.62 -4.77
CA PHE A 449 24.41 15.69 -5.42
C PHE A 449 24.43 15.81 -6.96
N ALA A 450 23.33 16.27 -7.57
CA ALA A 450 23.21 16.36 -9.03
C ALA A 450 24.07 17.47 -9.62
N VAL A 451 24.46 18.47 -8.82
CA VAL A 451 25.27 19.61 -9.24
C VAL A 451 26.65 19.15 -9.70
N ASP A 452 27.29 18.27 -8.92
CA ASP A 452 28.65 17.78 -9.19
C ASP A 452 28.66 16.41 -9.90
N TYR A 453 27.48 15.86 -10.21
CA TYR A 453 27.36 14.53 -10.80
C TYR A 453 27.84 14.48 -12.26
N ARG A 454 28.55 13.40 -12.63
CA ARG A 454 29.07 13.17 -13.98
C ARG A 454 28.66 11.78 -14.48
N VAL A 455 28.30 11.70 -15.75
CA VAL A 455 28.03 10.44 -16.46
C VAL A 455 29.03 10.32 -17.60
N ASN A 456 29.87 9.28 -17.57
CA ASN A 456 30.98 9.10 -18.54
C ASN A 456 31.85 10.36 -18.68
N ASP A 457 32.25 10.93 -17.54
CA ASP A 457 33.02 12.19 -17.45
C ASP A 457 32.31 13.44 -18.02
N VAL A 458 31.05 13.38 -18.41
CA VAL A 458 30.26 14.55 -18.79
C VAL A 458 29.46 15.05 -17.59
N ALA A 459 29.62 16.32 -17.23
CA ALA A 459 28.86 16.93 -16.15
C ALA A 459 27.36 16.99 -16.50
N VAL A 460 26.52 16.58 -15.55
CA VAL A 460 25.06 16.62 -15.73
C VAL A 460 24.54 18.06 -15.63
N MET A 461 25.12 18.90 -14.77
CA MET A 461 24.71 20.29 -14.55
C MET A 461 25.85 21.31 -14.73
N PRO A 462 26.44 21.41 -15.94
CA PRO A 462 27.67 22.17 -16.17
C PRO A 462 27.54 23.67 -15.91
N HIS A 463 26.33 24.24 -15.98
CA HIS A 463 26.11 25.65 -15.65
C HIS A 463 26.05 25.88 -14.14
N LEU A 464 25.33 25.04 -13.41
CA LEU A 464 25.16 25.17 -11.97
C LEU A 464 26.46 24.87 -11.23
N ALA A 465 27.22 23.85 -11.66
CA ALA A 465 28.56 23.55 -11.15
C ALA A 465 29.51 24.74 -11.31
N ARG A 466 29.46 25.44 -12.46
CA ARG A 466 30.26 26.67 -12.66
C ARG A 466 29.79 27.84 -11.80
N TRP A 467 28.51 27.90 -11.44
CA TRP A 467 27.98 28.96 -10.58
C TRP A 467 28.33 28.72 -9.11
N SER A 468 28.35 27.48 -8.64
CA SER A 468 28.73 27.15 -7.26
C SER A 468 30.19 27.52 -6.95
N GLU A 469 31.08 27.45 -7.95
CA GLU A 469 32.47 27.91 -7.84
C GLU A 469 32.60 29.43 -7.75
N ARG A 470 31.65 30.19 -8.31
CA ARG A 470 31.70 31.66 -8.44
C ARG A 470 30.80 32.41 -7.48
N GLY A 471 29.95 31.68 -6.74
CA GLY A 471 29.02 32.26 -5.77
C GLY A 471 29.75 32.93 -4.60
N LEU A 472 29.11 33.95 -4.02
CA LEU A 472 29.53 34.51 -2.73
C LEU A 472 29.37 33.41 -1.66
N ARG A 473 30.48 33.07 -0.99
CA ARG A 473 30.52 32.11 0.13
C ARG A 473 30.49 32.83 1.47
#